data_AF-A0A3Q0IT67-F1
#
_entry.id   AF-A0A3Q0IT67-F1
#
_cell.length_a   1.000
_cell.length_b   1.000
_cell.length_c   1.000
_cell.angle_alpha   90.00
_cell.angle_beta   90.00
_cell.angle_gamma   90.00
#
_symmetry.space_group_name_H-M   'P 1'
#
loop_
_entity.id
_entity.type
_entity.pdbx_description
1 polymer ?
#
loop_
_entity_poly.entity_id
_entity_poly.type
_entity_poly.pdbx_seq_one_letter_code
_entity_poly.pdbx_strand_id
1 'polypeptide(L)'
;MKQASTKYPYQANGSGQQNVSPSDRQNKIYYCTDLDKSVLINNFEKRGWIHVNSVEDDWNFYWAGIQTCRNIFSLELGYRMNDNQIINHFPNHYELTNL
;
A
#
# COMPACT_ATOMS: atom_id res chain seq x y z
N MET A 1 -16.06 -28.16 22.56
CA MET A 1 -16.70 -27.88 21.26
C MET A 1 -17.05 -26.40 21.27
N LYS A 2 -16.49 -25.49 20.46
CA LYS A 2 -16.22 -25.52 19.01
C LYS A 2 -14.82 -24.96 18.70
N GLN A 3 -14.14 -25.57 17.73
CA GLN A 3 -12.93 -25.07 17.07
C GLN A 3 -13.35 -24.06 15.99
N ALA A 4 -12.67 -22.92 15.89
CA ALA A 4 -12.77 -22.02 14.74
C ALA A 4 -11.60 -22.32 13.79
N SER A 5 -11.94 -22.63 12.53
CA SER A 5 -11.01 -23.05 11.48
C SER A 5 -10.08 -21.94 11.03
N THR A 6 -8.80 -22.29 10.98
CA THR A 6 -7.69 -21.53 10.38
C THR A 6 -7.76 -21.56 8.84
N LYS A 7 -7.76 -20.39 8.20
CA LYS A 7 -7.34 -20.16 6.79
C LYS A 7 -6.81 -18.72 6.79
N TYR A 8 -5.55 -18.40 6.97
CA TYR A 8 -4.31 -18.88 6.37
C TYR A 8 -3.16 -18.52 7.33
N PRO A 9 -2.19 -19.41 7.62
CA PRO A 9 -1.00 -19.01 8.37
C PRO A 9 -0.08 -18.23 7.41
N TYR A 10 0.15 -16.94 7.70
CA TYR A 10 1.20 -16.18 7.05
C TYR A 10 2.55 -16.78 7.47
N GLN A 11 3.18 -17.53 6.57
CA GLN A 11 4.55 -18.00 6.76
C GLN A 11 5.47 -16.79 6.59
N ALA A 12 5.92 -16.24 7.71
CA ALA A 12 7.10 -15.39 7.74
C ALA A 12 8.29 -16.26 7.32
N ASN A 13 8.67 -16.19 6.05
CA ASN A 13 9.93 -16.76 5.59
C ASN A 13 11.06 -15.96 6.24
N GLY A 14 11.70 -16.58 7.24
CA GLY A 14 12.93 -16.11 7.83
C GLY A 14 14.11 -16.25 6.87
N SER A 15 15.16 -15.51 7.22
CA SER A 15 16.55 -15.65 6.79
C SER A 15 16.83 -15.56 5.29
N GLY A 16 17.05 -14.31 4.86
CA GLY A 16 17.71 -14.00 3.61
C GLY A 16 17.73 -12.50 3.41
N GLN A 17 18.60 -11.78 4.13
CA GLN A 17 19.06 -10.48 3.64
C GLN A 17 19.85 -10.78 2.35
N GLN A 18 19.15 -11.00 1.24
CA GLN A 18 19.76 -10.92 -0.07
C GLN A 18 20.21 -9.48 -0.20
N ASN A 19 21.52 -9.27 -0.35
CA ASN A 19 22.08 -8.01 -0.82
C ASN A 19 21.53 -7.78 -2.23
N VAL A 20 20.31 -7.26 -2.32
CA VAL A 20 19.73 -6.78 -3.57
C VAL A 20 20.62 -5.64 -4.01
N SER A 21 21.18 -5.78 -5.21
CA SER A 21 21.99 -4.71 -5.78
C SER A 21 21.13 -3.43 -5.87
N PRO A 22 21.69 -2.23 -5.67
CA PRO A 22 20.92 -0.99 -5.80
C PRO A 22 20.16 -0.89 -7.13
N SER A 23 20.70 -1.49 -8.19
CA SER A 23 20.07 -1.63 -9.51
C SER A 23 18.80 -2.49 -9.51
N ASP A 24 18.68 -3.50 -8.66
CA ASP A 24 17.48 -4.36 -8.58
C ASP A 24 16.29 -3.66 -7.91
N ARG A 25 16.55 -2.62 -7.09
CA ARG A 25 15.48 -1.77 -6.55
C ARG A 25 14.84 -0.88 -7.60
N GLN A 26 15.61 -0.47 -8.61
CA GLN A 26 15.18 0.49 -9.64
C GLN A 26 13.93 0.02 -10.41
N ASN A 27 13.67 -1.29 -10.47
CA ASN A 27 12.56 -1.88 -11.23
C ASN A 27 11.45 -2.50 -10.38
N LYS A 28 11.51 -2.38 -9.05
CA LYS A 28 10.50 -2.95 -8.16
C LYS A 28 9.49 -1.89 -7.75
N ILE A 29 8.21 -2.24 -7.85
CA ILE A 29 7.10 -1.38 -7.40
C ILE A 29 6.71 -1.80 -5.99
N TYR A 30 6.72 -0.83 -5.09
CA TYR A 30 6.28 -0.96 -3.71
C TYR A 30 4.88 -0.39 -3.56
N TYR A 31 4.00 -1.12 -2.87
CA TYR A 31 2.63 -0.69 -2.64
C TYR A 31 2.24 -0.76 -1.17
N CYS A 32 1.32 0.11 -0.79
CA CYS A 32 0.66 0.09 0.52
C CYS A 32 -0.85 0.24 0.36
N THR A 33 -1.60 -0.27 1.34
CA THR A 33 -3.04 -0.07 1.44
C THR A 33 -3.48 -0.15 2.90
N ASP A 34 -4.45 0.69 3.28
CA ASP A 34 -5.15 0.66 4.56
C ASP A 34 -6.46 -0.15 4.47
N LEU A 35 -6.69 -0.82 3.34
CA LEU A 35 -7.88 -1.62 3.08
C LEU A 35 -7.53 -3.10 3.02
N ASP A 36 -8.18 -3.92 3.86
CA ASP A 36 -8.12 -5.37 3.77
C ASP A 36 -9.11 -5.89 2.71
N LYS A 37 -8.77 -5.69 1.43
CA LYS A 37 -9.55 -6.18 0.29
C LYS A 37 -8.70 -7.13 -0.53
N SER A 38 -9.00 -8.43 -0.42
CA SER A 38 -8.28 -9.51 -1.11
C SER A 38 -8.16 -9.30 -2.62
N VAL A 39 -9.17 -8.71 -3.27
CA VAL A 39 -9.13 -8.40 -4.70
C VAL A 39 -8.02 -7.41 -5.08
N LEU A 40 -7.68 -6.46 -4.19
CA LEU A 40 -6.59 -5.52 -4.38
C LEU A 40 -5.25 -6.20 -4.12
N ILE A 41 -5.13 -6.86 -2.96
CA ILE A 41 -3.89 -7.53 -2.54
C ILE A 41 -3.46 -8.56 -3.60
N ASN A 42 -4.36 -9.47 -3.99
CA ASN A 42 -4.10 -10.49 -5.01
C ASN A 42 -3.71 -9.88 -6.36
N ASN A 43 -4.22 -8.70 -6.69
CA ASN A 43 -3.95 -8.03 -7.96
C ASN A 43 -2.54 -7.44 -7.99
N PHE A 44 -2.09 -6.86 -6.88
CA PHE A 44 -0.74 -6.31 -6.73
C PHE A 44 0.30 -7.42 -6.65
N GLU A 45 0.05 -8.46 -5.86
CA GLU A 45 0.95 -9.62 -5.75
C GLU A 45 1.15 -10.32 -7.10
N LYS A 46 0.09 -10.49 -7.90
CA LYS A 46 0.19 -11.06 -9.26
C LYS A 46 1.02 -10.21 -10.22
N ARG A 47 1.21 -8.91 -9.95
CA ARG A 47 2.11 -8.03 -10.71
C ARG A 47 3.56 -8.08 -10.20
N GLY A 48 3.82 -8.84 -9.13
CA GLY A 48 5.11 -8.88 -8.46
C GLY A 48 5.41 -7.61 -7.64
N TRP A 49 4.38 -6.85 -7.28
CA TRP A 49 4.56 -5.68 -6.42
C TRP A 49 4.81 -6.09 -4.98
N ILE A 50 5.58 -5.29 -4.25
CA ILE A 50 6.03 -5.59 -2.89
C ILE A 50 5.19 -4.78 -1.91
N HIS A 51 4.54 -5.48 -0.97
CA HIS A 51 3.77 -4.82 0.09
C HIS A 51 4.70 -4.19 1.13
N VAL A 52 4.42 -2.94 1.51
CA VAL A 52 5.04 -2.28 2.67
C VAL A 52 3.98 -1.96 3.71
N ASN A 53 4.32 -2.12 4.98
CA ASN A 53 3.35 -2.03 6.09
C ASN A 53 3.22 -0.61 6.66
N SER A 54 4.17 0.28 6.39
CA SER A 54 4.16 1.67 6.85
C SER A 54 4.12 2.64 5.68
N VAL A 55 3.39 3.74 5.87
CA VAL A 55 3.39 4.89 4.95
C VAL A 55 4.68 5.72 5.05
N GLU A 56 5.47 5.48 6.10
CA GLU A 56 6.80 6.06 6.31
C GLU A 56 7.90 5.30 5.56
N ASP A 57 7.61 4.07 5.10
CA ASP A 57 8.51 3.30 4.25
C ASP A 57 8.53 3.87 2.81
N ASP A 58 9.50 3.43 2.00
CA ASP A 58 9.53 3.77 0.58
C ASP A 58 8.42 3.03 -0.18
N TRP A 59 7.49 3.78 -0.76
CA TRP A 59 6.37 3.26 -1.54
C TRP A 59 6.20 4.05 -2.84
N ASN A 60 5.63 3.40 -3.86
CA ASN A 60 5.32 4.03 -5.14
C ASN A 60 3.82 4.18 -5.35
N PHE A 61 3.04 3.22 -4.87
CA PHE A 61 1.59 3.21 -5.06
C PHE A 61 0.83 2.96 -3.76
N TYR A 62 0.02 3.94 -3.34
CA TYR A 62 -0.88 3.80 -2.19
C TYR A 62 -2.33 3.64 -2.68
N TRP A 63 -2.92 2.45 -2.46
CA TRP A 63 -4.37 2.31 -2.51
C TRP A 63 -4.98 2.71 -1.16
N ALA A 64 -5.32 3.97 -1.00
CA ALA A 64 -5.85 4.54 0.22
C ALA A 64 -7.39 4.49 0.27
N GLY A 65 -7.94 4.38 1.46
CA GLY A 65 -9.32 4.69 1.75
C GLY A 65 -9.59 6.20 1.75
N ILE A 66 -10.88 6.53 1.70
CA ILE A 66 -11.45 7.88 1.77
C ILE A 66 -10.82 8.69 2.94
N GLN A 67 -10.89 8.18 4.17
CA GLN A 67 -10.40 8.92 5.34
C GLN A 67 -8.89 9.23 5.27
N THR A 68 -8.08 8.27 4.87
CA THR A 68 -6.63 8.45 4.71
C THR A 68 -6.31 9.42 3.58
N CYS A 69 -7.04 9.34 2.47
CA CYS A 69 -6.90 10.29 1.36
C CYS A 69 -7.15 11.74 1.80
N ARG A 70 -8.15 12.01 2.65
CA ARG A 70 -8.37 13.36 3.21
C ARG A 70 -7.19 13.84 4.02
N ASN A 71 -6.62 12.97 4.83
CA ASN A 71 -5.49 13.32 5.68
C ASN A 71 -4.26 13.63 4.82
N ILE A 72 -3.97 12.80 3.81
CA ILE A 72 -2.84 12.98 2.89
C ILE A 72 -2.92 14.33 2.14
N PHE A 73 -4.11 14.70 1.67
CA PHE A 73 -4.32 15.98 0.97
C PHE A 73 -4.69 17.15 1.91
N SER A 74 -4.74 16.93 3.22
CA SER A 74 -5.04 18.00 4.18
C SER A 74 -3.87 18.96 4.29
N LEU A 75 -4.15 20.25 4.08
CA LEU A 75 -3.16 21.32 4.26
C LEU A 75 -2.65 21.41 5.70
N GLU A 76 -3.44 20.97 6.69
CA GLU A 76 -3.09 21.04 8.10
C GLU A 76 -1.90 20.14 8.46
N LEU A 77 -1.77 18.99 7.79
CA LEU A 77 -0.70 18.04 8.05
C LEU A 77 0.57 18.34 7.24
N GLY A 78 0.49 19.25 6.26
CA GLY A 78 1.64 19.65 5.43
C GLY A 78 2.31 18.51 4.67
N TYR A 79 1.65 17.37 4.52
CA TYR A 79 2.21 16.20 3.88
C TYR A 79 2.42 16.45 2.38
N ARG A 80 3.61 16.16 1.88
CA ARG A 80 3.96 16.31 0.47
C ARG A 80 4.47 14.98 -0.08
N MET A 81 3.77 14.45 -1.08
CA MET A 81 4.19 13.26 -1.80
C MET A 81 5.40 13.55 -2.69
N ASN A 82 6.27 12.56 -2.83
CA ASN A 82 7.39 12.55 -3.77
C ASN A 82 6.91 12.32 -5.21
N ASP A 83 7.73 12.65 -6.20
CA ASP A 83 7.38 12.54 -7.62
C ASP A 83 7.07 11.09 -8.06
N ASN A 84 7.61 10.10 -7.35
CA ASN A 84 7.43 8.67 -7.61
C ASN A 84 6.25 8.05 -6.83
N GLN A 85 5.47 8.87 -6.10
CA GLN A 85 4.37 8.44 -5.26
C GLN A 85 3.02 8.77 -5.92
N ILE A 86 2.18 7.73 -6.05
CA ILE A 86 0.86 7.81 -6.67
C ILE A 86 -0.19 7.26 -5.69
N ILE A 87 -1.31 7.96 -5.58
CA ILE A 87 -2.49 7.55 -4.82
C ILE A 87 -3.71 7.41 -5.74
N ASN A 88 -4.61 6.50 -5.41
CA ASN A 88 -5.80 6.15 -6.21
C ASN A 88 -6.94 7.20 -6.18
N HIS A 89 -6.71 8.38 -5.60
CA HIS A 89 -7.71 9.44 -5.43
C HIS A 89 -7.15 10.80 -5.87
N PHE A 90 -7.96 11.59 -6.56
CA PHE A 90 -7.65 13.01 -6.76
C PHE A 90 -7.97 13.82 -5.49
N PRO A 91 -7.24 14.92 -5.22
CA PRO A 91 -7.49 15.78 -4.05
C PRO A 91 -8.95 16.23 -3.93
N ASN A 92 -9.58 16.54 -5.07
CA ASN A 92 -10.92 17.09 -5.13
C ASN A 92 -12.03 16.03 -5.25
N HIS A 93 -11.73 14.73 -5.04
CA HIS A 93 -12.72 13.68 -5.33
C HIS A 93 -14.02 13.84 -4.50
N TYR A 94 -13.92 14.34 -3.27
CA TYR A 94 -15.08 14.65 -2.43
C TYR A 94 -16.05 15.64 -3.07
N GLU A 95 -15.56 16.63 -3.80
CA GLU A 95 -16.42 17.67 -4.38
C GLU A 95 -17.37 17.08 -5.43
N LEU A 96 -16.99 15.97 -6.07
CA LEU A 96 -17.69 15.39 -7.22
C LEU A 96 -18.52 14.15 -6.88
N THR A 97 -18.31 13.53 -5.72
CA THR A 97 -18.94 12.23 -5.37
C THR A 97 -19.86 12.29 -4.15
N ASN A 98 -20.36 13.47 -3.77
CA ASN A 98 -21.25 13.67 -2.61
C ASN A 98 -22.71 13.21 -2.81
N LEU A 99 -22.97 12.23 -3.70
CA LEU A 99 -24.30 11.64 -3.90
C LEU A 99 -24.50 10.38 -3.05
#